data_AF-A0A553PT85-F1
#
_entry.id   AF-A0A553PT85-F1
#
_cell.length_a   1.000
_cell.length_b   1.000
_cell.length_c   1.000
_cell.angle_alpha   90.00
_cell.angle_beta   90.00
_cell.angle_gamma   90.00
#
_symmetry.space_group_name_H-M   'P 1'
#
loop_
_entity.id
_entity.type
_entity.pdbx_description
1 polymer ?
#
loop_
_entity_poly.entity_id
_entity_poly.type
_entity_poly.pdbx_seq_one_letter_code
_entity_poly.pdbx_strand_id
1 'polypeptide(L)'
;MSWRVTDFTFQKAHRLKREYTLKAWLNEVIQQKFIPPPEALERVRAVTHKLIVLLQNPKNKFKVDRCAPGGSYGKRTDTCLKVDLDIVVFVSTKAKTKRQNGYDHLDPMQMREVVFDEWRSMLQVELGLEDEDFGGKNALSFQLDGIDIDLSLCSPALTEIAIQSVKQQPPHVNDLCRLTKLWQSGVPYSGWLDGRSFLFECLSIYTVREIPNDGRDIVEAFCSFLENVIKFRELTVAFPKVYEKYIGKVDVQGPGLFFNPLTHLRT
;
A
#
# COMPACT_ATOMS: atom_id res chain seq x y z
N MET A 1 30.24 -54.23 0.21
CA MET A 1 30.31 -52.82 -0.23
C MET A 1 29.74 -51.96 0.87
N SER A 2 30.62 -51.28 1.61
CA SER A 2 30.26 -50.35 2.68
C SER A 2 30.25 -48.94 2.09
N TRP A 3 29.10 -48.27 2.16
CA TRP A 3 29.01 -46.85 1.83
C TRP A 3 29.52 -46.07 3.04
N ARG A 4 30.73 -45.50 2.92
CA ARG A 4 31.27 -44.58 3.92
C ARG A 4 30.39 -43.33 3.95
N VAL A 5 29.93 -42.99 5.14
CA VAL A 5 29.35 -41.69 5.49
C VAL A 5 30.46 -40.64 5.40
N THR A 6 30.73 -40.17 4.19
CA THR A 6 31.36 -38.88 3.88
C THR A 6 30.26 -38.14 3.12
N ASP A 7 29.68 -37.03 3.56
CA ASP A 7 30.38 -35.84 4.02
C ASP A 7 29.33 -34.80 4.50
N PHE A 8 28.73 -35.02 5.67
CA PHE A 8 27.75 -34.07 6.25
C PHE A 8 28.36 -32.70 6.55
N THR A 9 29.67 -32.68 6.84
CA THR A 9 30.45 -31.47 7.14
C THR A 9 30.68 -30.60 5.91
N PHE A 10 30.98 -31.17 4.75
CA PHE A 10 31.20 -30.38 3.52
C PHE A 10 29.90 -29.77 2.98
N GLN A 11 28.79 -30.51 3.00
CA GLN A 11 27.48 -29.97 2.62
C GLN A 11 27.03 -28.85 3.58
N LYS A 12 27.31 -28.99 4.88
CA LYS A 12 27.02 -27.96 5.89
C LYS A 12 27.86 -26.70 5.66
N ALA A 13 29.15 -26.82 5.38
CA ALA A 13 30.03 -25.68 5.10
C ALA A 13 29.63 -24.92 3.82
N HIS A 14 29.25 -25.65 2.76
CA HIS A 14 28.80 -25.04 1.51
C HIS A 14 27.43 -24.37 1.64
N ARG A 15 26.53 -24.95 2.45
CA ARG A 15 25.23 -24.36 2.81
C ARG A 15 25.41 -23.09 3.63
N LEU A 16 26.25 -23.12 4.67
CA LEU A 16 26.57 -21.94 5.50
C LEU A 16 27.21 -20.81 4.67
N LYS A 17 28.11 -21.13 3.73
CA LYS A 17 28.70 -20.13 2.83
C LYS A 17 27.66 -19.50 1.90
N ARG A 18 26.74 -20.30 1.34
CA ARG A 18 25.65 -19.79 0.48
C ARG A 18 24.63 -18.98 1.26
N GLU A 19 24.26 -19.42 2.46
CA GLU A 19 23.33 -18.74 3.35
C GLU A 19 23.89 -17.40 3.83
N TYR A 20 25.18 -17.35 4.18
CA TYR A 20 25.88 -16.10 4.49
C TYR A 20 25.90 -15.15 3.27
N THR A 21 26.07 -15.70 2.06
CA THR A 21 26.06 -14.90 0.83
C THR A 21 24.67 -14.36 0.50
N LEU A 22 23.62 -15.17 0.65
CA LEU A 22 22.24 -14.75 0.42
C LEU A 22 21.78 -13.71 1.43
N LYS A 23 22.10 -13.90 2.71
CA LYS A 23 21.78 -12.95 3.78
C LYS A 23 22.51 -11.62 3.59
N ALA A 24 23.80 -11.67 3.29
CA ALA A 24 24.57 -10.47 2.98
C ALA A 24 23.99 -9.75 1.76
N TRP A 25 23.68 -10.49 0.69
CA TRP A 25 23.08 -9.94 -0.52
C TRP A 25 21.70 -9.34 -0.27
N LEU A 26 20.79 -10.02 0.42
CA LEU A 26 19.47 -9.48 0.73
C LEU A 26 19.57 -8.20 1.56
N ASN A 27 20.43 -8.17 2.58
CA ASN A 27 20.66 -6.97 3.38
C ASN A 27 21.25 -5.82 2.54
N GLU A 28 22.23 -6.10 1.68
CA GLU A 28 22.82 -5.11 0.78
C GLU A 28 21.78 -4.54 -0.19
N VAL A 29 21.00 -5.41 -0.82
CA VAL A 29 19.98 -5.00 -1.79
C VAL A 29 18.85 -4.23 -1.11
N ILE A 30 18.45 -4.58 0.12
CA ILE A 30 17.48 -3.80 0.90
C ILE A 30 17.99 -2.38 1.15
N GLN A 31 19.20 -2.25 1.67
CA GLN A 31 19.75 -0.96 2.07
C GLN A 31 20.08 -0.07 0.87
N GLN A 32 20.57 -0.63 -0.23
CA GLN A 32 21.06 0.16 -1.36
C GLN A 32 20.05 0.30 -2.49
N LYS A 33 19.14 -0.65 -2.65
CA LYS A 33 18.33 -0.75 -3.87
C LYS A 33 16.84 -0.72 -3.63
N PHE A 34 16.30 -0.87 -2.42
CA PHE A 34 14.84 -0.91 -2.26
C PHE A 34 14.22 0.39 -1.80
N ILE A 35 14.94 1.21 -1.02
CA ILE A 35 14.44 2.50 -0.58
C ILE A 35 14.63 3.50 -1.74
N PRO A 36 13.61 4.26 -2.15
CA PRO A 36 13.79 5.33 -3.12
C PRO A 36 14.88 6.30 -2.66
N PRO A 37 15.68 6.83 -3.60
CA PRO A 37 16.73 7.77 -3.26
C PRO A 37 16.12 9.03 -2.60
N PRO A 38 16.82 9.68 -1.65
CA PRO A 38 16.29 10.83 -0.91
C PRO A 38 15.74 11.93 -1.82
N GLU A 39 16.39 12.19 -2.96
CA GLU A 39 15.97 13.20 -3.93
C GLU A 39 14.60 12.88 -4.54
N ALA A 40 14.29 11.59 -4.76
CA ALA A 40 12.97 11.18 -5.23
C ALA A 40 11.90 11.40 -4.15
N LEU A 41 12.21 11.08 -2.89
CA LEU A 41 11.28 11.29 -1.77
C LEU A 41 11.01 12.78 -1.51
N GLU A 42 12.00 13.65 -1.66
CA GLU A 42 11.83 15.10 -1.56
C GLU A 42 10.97 15.65 -2.71
N ARG A 43 11.15 15.15 -3.95
CA ARG A 43 10.25 15.50 -5.06
C ARG A 43 8.80 15.09 -4.78
N VAL A 44 8.56 13.87 -4.31
CA VAL A 44 7.20 13.41 -3.93
C VAL A 44 6.63 14.29 -2.83
N ARG A 45 7.43 14.65 -1.83
CA ARG A 45 6.99 15.53 -0.74
C ARG A 45 6.59 16.91 -1.27
N ALA A 46 7.39 17.49 -2.16
CA ALA A 46 7.10 18.78 -2.77
C ALA A 46 5.81 18.75 -3.60
N VAL A 47 5.64 17.73 -4.46
CA VAL A 47 4.42 17.52 -5.25
C VAL A 47 3.21 17.29 -4.35
N THR A 48 3.34 16.44 -3.32
CA THR A 48 2.29 16.20 -2.32
C THR A 48 1.86 17.51 -1.67
N HIS A 49 2.82 18.33 -1.21
CA HIS A 49 2.51 19.61 -0.58
C HIS A 49 1.79 20.56 -1.54
N LYS A 50 2.29 20.70 -2.78
CA LYS A 50 1.68 21.52 -3.83
C LYS A 50 0.22 21.13 -4.07
N LEU A 51 -0.04 19.83 -4.25
CA LEU A 51 -1.40 19.33 -4.49
C LEU A 51 -2.32 19.52 -3.29
N ILE A 52 -1.85 19.28 -2.07
CA ILE A 52 -2.66 19.49 -0.86
C ILE A 52 -3.05 20.97 -0.72
N VAL A 53 -2.11 21.90 -0.95
CA VAL A 53 -2.39 23.34 -0.91
C VAL A 53 -3.42 23.75 -1.97
N LEU A 54 -3.30 23.23 -3.19
CA LEU A 54 -4.27 23.50 -4.27
C LEU A 54 -5.66 22.94 -3.95
N LEU A 55 -5.74 21.67 -3.54
CA LEU A 55 -7.00 21.01 -3.22
C LEU A 55 -7.72 21.69 -2.04
N GLN A 56 -6.98 22.16 -1.04
CA GLN A 56 -7.53 22.86 0.13
C GLN A 56 -7.73 24.36 -0.07
N ASN A 57 -7.54 24.88 -1.29
CA ASN A 57 -7.74 26.29 -1.59
C ASN A 57 -9.20 26.71 -1.27
N PRO A 58 -9.43 27.82 -0.53
CA PRO A 58 -10.78 28.30 -0.23
C PRO A 58 -11.65 28.63 -1.45
N LYS A 59 -11.03 28.82 -2.62
CA LYS A 59 -11.71 29.01 -3.91
C LYS A 59 -12.26 27.71 -4.50
N ASN A 60 -11.78 26.54 -4.05
CA ASN A 60 -12.32 25.25 -4.47
C ASN A 60 -13.83 25.22 -4.18
N LYS A 61 -14.62 24.83 -5.18
CA LYS A 61 -16.07 24.70 -5.06
C LYS A 61 -16.46 23.74 -3.94
N PHE A 62 -15.66 22.68 -3.73
CA PHE A 62 -15.83 21.71 -2.68
C PHE A 62 -14.90 22.01 -1.51
N LYS A 63 -15.45 22.04 -0.29
CA LYS A 63 -14.63 22.15 0.91
C LYS A 63 -13.88 20.84 1.14
N VAL A 64 -12.57 20.85 0.98
CA VAL A 64 -11.70 19.73 1.37
C VAL A 64 -11.36 19.88 2.85
N ASP A 65 -11.84 18.96 3.70
CA ASP A 65 -11.55 18.96 5.13
C ASP A 65 -10.10 18.57 5.42
N ARG A 66 -9.58 17.56 4.70
CA ARG A 66 -8.16 17.15 4.77
C ARG A 66 -7.75 16.32 3.55
N CYS A 67 -6.46 16.12 3.39
CA CYS A 67 -5.86 15.18 2.44
C CYS A 67 -4.91 14.25 3.18
N ALA A 68 -4.89 12.97 2.82
CA ALA A 68 -3.97 11.99 3.39
C ALA A 68 -3.18 11.31 2.25
N PRO A 69 -1.84 11.42 2.24
CA PRO A 69 -1.01 10.63 1.36
C PRO A 69 -1.24 9.14 1.64
N GLY A 70 -1.65 8.41 0.61
CA GLY A 70 -1.92 6.99 0.62
C GLY A 70 -0.85 6.19 -0.09
N GLY A 71 -1.23 4.99 -0.55
CA GLY A 71 -0.33 4.17 -1.36
C GLY A 71 0.92 3.73 -0.63
N SER A 72 1.92 3.34 -1.41
CA SER A 72 3.23 2.93 -0.91
C SER A 72 3.92 4.07 -0.14
N TYR A 73 3.86 5.30 -0.66
CA TYR A 73 4.48 6.48 -0.05
C TYR A 73 3.88 6.80 1.33
N GLY A 74 2.55 6.89 1.43
CA GLY A 74 1.85 7.16 2.68
C GLY A 74 2.11 6.10 3.75
N LYS A 75 2.21 4.83 3.32
CA LYS A 75 2.51 3.67 4.17
C LYS A 75 4.00 3.51 4.50
N ARG A 76 4.91 4.26 3.85
CA ARG A 76 6.38 4.09 3.96
C ARG A 76 6.85 2.70 3.53
N THR A 77 6.26 2.18 2.46
CA THR A 77 6.61 0.91 1.81
C THR A 77 6.90 1.11 0.32
N ASP A 78 7.18 2.34 -0.07
CA ASP A 78 7.69 2.74 -1.39
C ASP A 78 8.96 1.97 -1.76
N THR A 79 9.08 1.69 -3.06
CA THR A 79 10.20 0.94 -3.66
C THR A 79 10.88 1.79 -4.73
N CYS A 80 12.16 1.57 -5.00
CA CYS A 80 12.90 2.30 -6.03
C CYS A 80 12.37 2.15 -7.46
N LEU A 81 11.54 1.13 -7.73
CA LEU A 81 11.11 0.77 -9.09
C LEU A 81 10.19 1.82 -9.71
N LYS A 82 9.27 2.32 -8.89
CA LYS A 82 8.23 3.25 -9.32
C LYS A 82 7.86 4.12 -8.14
N VAL A 83 7.84 5.41 -8.39
CA VAL A 83 7.40 6.42 -7.44
C VAL A 83 6.00 6.84 -7.87
N ASP A 84 5.00 6.30 -7.18
CA ASP A 84 3.59 6.67 -7.31
C ASP A 84 3.11 7.43 -6.07
N LEU A 85 2.11 8.28 -6.25
CA LEU A 85 1.50 9.07 -5.20
C LEU A 85 -0.01 8.94 -5.22
N ASP A 86 -0.53 8.12 -4.32
CA ASP A 86 -1.96 8.14 -3.99
C ASP A 86 -2.24 9.28 -2.99
N ILE A 87 -3.27 10.08 -3.23
CA ILE A 87 -3.80 11.03 -2.23
C ILE A 87 -5.28 10.75 -2.02
N VAL A 88 -5.63 10.43 -0.78
CA VAL A 88 -7.02 10.33 -0.35
C VAL A 88 -7.50 11.72 0.05
N VAL A 89 -8.55 12.20 -0.60
CA VAL A 89 -9.06 13.55 -0.40
C VAL A 89 -10.42 13.50 0.28
N PHE A 90 -10.56 14.22 1.39
CA PHE A 90 -11.71 14.17 2.27
C PHE A 90 -12.56 15.41 2.03
N VAL A 91 -13.64 15.26 1.25
CA VAL A 91 -14.55 16.35 0.95
C VAL A 91 -15.66 16.42 1.99
N SER A 92 -15.88 17.62 2.52
CA SER A 92 -16.97 17.90 3.44
C SER A 92 -18.29 17.95 2.67
N THR A 93 -19.20 17.02 2.97
CA THR A 93 -20.58 17.10 2.48
C THR A 93 -21.36 18.23 3.16
N LYS A 94 -20.86 18.73 4.30
CA LYS A 94 -21.56 19.71 5.15
C LYS A 94 -21.34 21.18 4.75
N ALA A 95 -20.61 21.48 3.66
CA ALA A 95 -20.16 22.85 3.41
C ALA A 95 -20.89 23.58 2.26
N LYS A 96 -21.47 24.73 2.66
CA LYS A 96 -22.10 25.83 1.87
C LYS A 96 -23.53 25.61 1.33
N THR A 97 -24.37 24.81 1.99
CA THR A 97 -25.84 24.82 1.79
C THR A 97 -26.54 26.01 2.47
N LYS A 98 -26.10 27.24 2.13
CA LYS A 98 -27.00 28.42 2.17
C LYS A 98 -27.47 28.84 0.78
N ARG A 99 -26.98 28.20 -0.28
CA ARG A 99 -27.54 28.31 -1.64
C ARG A 99 -28.42 27.09 -1.91
N GLN A 100 -29.65 27.33 -2.34
CA GLN A 100 -30.82 26.44 -2.33
C GLN A 100 -30.75 25.12 -3.12
N ASN A 101 -29.60 24.71 -3.68
CA ASN A 101 -29.46 23.46 -4.45
C ASN A 101 -28.32 22.60 -3.87
N GLY A 102 -28.52 22.06 -2.67
CA GLY A 102 -27.54 21.18 -2.01
C GLY A 102 -27.30 19.88 -2.79
N TYR A 103 -26.09 19.32 -2.67
CA TYR A 103 -25.70 18.04 -3.27
C TYR A 103 -26.25 16.81 -2.53
N ASP A 104 -27.13 17.01 -1.55
CA ASP A 104 -27.68 15.95 -0.69
C ASP A 104 -28.48 14.88 -1.47
N HIS A 105 -28.85 15.19 -2.72
CA HIS A 105 -29.57 14.28 -3.62
C HIS A 105 -28.64 13.46 -4.53
N LEU A 106 -27.35 13.79 -4.62
CA LEU A 106 -26.41 13.03 -5.44
C LEU A 106 -26.03 11.74 -4.73
N ASP A 107 -26.03 10.63 -5.46
CA ASP A 107 -25.42 9.41 -4.96
C ASP A 107 -23.88 9.55 -4.88
N PRO A 108 -23.18 8.68 -4.13
CA PRO A 108 -21.73 8.75 -3.99
C PRO A 108 -20.93 8.66 -5.29
N MET A 109 -21.47 8.05 -6.35
CA MET A 109 -20.83 7.98 -7.66
C MET A 109 -21.00 9.30 -8.42
N GLN A 110 -22.21 9.86 -8.44
CA GLN A 110 -22.45 11.17 -9.04
C GLN A 110 -21.63 12.26 -8.36
N MET A 111 -21.58 12.24 -7.02
CA MET A 111 -20.75 13.18 -6.27
C MET A 111 -19.27 13.05 -6.64
N ARG A 112 -18.79 11.83 -6.91
CA ARG A 112 -17.41 11.58 -7.34
C ARG A 112 -17.11 12.27 -8.67
N GLU A 113 -17.93 12.03 -9.69
CA GLU A 113 -17.72 12.59 -11.03
C GLU A 113 -17.71 14.13 -10.98
N VAL A 114 -18.67 14.75 -10.29
CA VAL A 114 -18.74 16.22 -10.19
C VAL A 114 -17.52 16.80 -9.46
N VAL A 115 -17.02 16.13 -8.42
CA VAL A 115 -15.80 16.57 -7.71
C VAL A 115 -14.57 16.37 -8.59
N PHE A 116 -14.48 15.26 -9.33
CA PHE A 116 -13.36 15.01 -10.24
C PHE A 116 -13.33 16.01 -11.40
N ASP A 117 -14.48 16.36 -11.97
CA ASP A 117 -14.56 17.39 -13.01
C ASP A 117 -14.10 18.76 -12.48
N GLU A 118 -14.52 19.14 -11.28
CA GLU A 118 -14.06 20.38 -10.63
C GLU A 118 -12.53 20.36 -10.42
N TRP A 119 -11.99 19.27 -9.90
CA TRP A 119 -10.55 19.15 -9.69
C TRP A 119 -9.78 19.11 -11.00
N ARG A 120 -10.31 18.46 -12.04
CA ARG A 120 -9.72 18.48 -13.39
C ARG A 120 -9.58 19.91 -13.88
N SER A 121 -10.68 20.67 -13.92
CA SER A 121 -10.65 22.08 -14.36
C SER A 121 -9.70 22.93 -13.52
N MET A 122 -9.67 22.75 -12.20
CA MET A 122 -8.74 23.46 -11.33
C MET A 122 -7.27 23.12 -11.65
N LEU A 123 -6.94 21.83 -11.79
CA LEU A 123 -5.59 21.37 -12.06
C LEU A 123 -5.12 21.78 -13.46
N GLN A 124 -6.01 21.80 -14.47
CA GLN A 124 -5.72 22.34 -15.80
C GLN A 124 -5.27 23.80 -15.71
N VAL A 125 -6.02 24.64 -14.98
CA VAL A 125 -5.70 26.06 -14.83
C VAL A 125 -4.41 26.29 -14.03
N GLU A 126 -4.25 25.59 -12.90
CA GLU A 126 -3.16 25.86 -11.95
C GLU A 126 -1.85 25.15 -12.30
N LEU A 127 -1.91 24.06 -13.06
CA LEU A 127 -0.74 23.24 -13.42
C LEU A 127 -0.47 23.18 -14.92
N GLY A 128 -1.38 23.69 -15.77
CA GLY A 128 -1.23 23.61 -17.23
C GLY A 128 -1.38 22.19 -17.77
N LEU A 129 -2.19 21.35 -17.11
CA LEU A 129 -2.57 20.04 -17.60
C LEU A 129 -3.68 20.17 -18.66
N GLU A 130 -3.79 19.20 -19.55
CA GLU A 130 -4.81 19.07 -20.58
C GLU A 130 -5.74 17.88 -20.29
N ASP A 131 -6.89 17.79 -20.96
CA ASP A 131 -7.86 16.69 -20.70
C ASP A 131 -7.26 15.29 -20.90
N GLU A 132 -6.32 15.16 -21.83
CA GLU A 132 -5.61 13.91 -22.16
C GLU A 132 -4.57 13.48 -21.11
N ASP A 133 -4.18 14.38 -20.21
CA ASP A 133 -3.28 14.06 -19.09
C ASP A 133 -4.00 13.29 -17.97
N PHE A 134 -5.34 13.26 -18.00
CA PHE A 134 -6.16 12.64 -16.97
C PHE A 134 -6.66 11.24 -17.38
N GLY A 135 -6.69 10.34 -16.42
CA GLY A 135 -7.24 8.99 -16.56
C GLY A 135 -7.81 8.45 -15.27
N GLY A 136 -8.05 7.14 -15.24
CA GLY A 136 -8.56 6.43 -14.07
C GLY A 136 -10.08 6.43 -13.98
N LYS A 137 -10.64 5.32 -13.48
CA LYS A 137 -12.09 5.14 -13.28
C LYS A 137 -12.52 5.39 -11.83
N ASN A 138 -11.65 5.03 -10.89
CA ASN A 138 -11.94 5.09 -9.45
C ASN A 138 -11.18 6.22 -8.74
N ALA A 139 -10.21 6.80 -9.42
CA ALA A 139 -9.37 7.90 -8.99
C ALA A 139 -9.19 8.84 -10.20
N LEU A 140 -8.94 10.12 -9.92
CA LEU A 140 -8.45 11.05 -10.93
C LEU A 140 -6.93 10.87 -11.03
N SER A 141 -6.51 10.15 -12.06
CA SER A 141 -5.11 9.80 -12.31
C SER A 141 -4.45 10.79 -13.27
N PHE A 142 -3.22 11.21 -13.01
CA PHE A 142 -2.42 12.06 -13.93
C PHE A 142 -0.93 11.97 -13.58
N GLN A 143 -0.06 12.57 -14.39
CA GLN A 143 1.38 12.66 -14.11
C GLN A 143 1.80 14.10 -13.81
N LEU A 144 2.66 14.29 -12.80
CA LEU A 144 3.26 15.59 -12.49
C LEU A 144 4.70 15.40 -12.04
N ASP A 145 5.63 16.14 -12.64
CA ASP A 145 7.08 16.06 -12.37
C ASP A 145 7.63 14.61 -12.47
N GLY A 146 7.08 13.82 -13.40
CA GLY A 146 7.44 12.40 -13.61
C GLY A 146 6.92 11.45 -12.53
N ILE A 147 5.96 11.88 -11.71
CA ILE A 147 5.31 11.08 -10.67
C ILE A 147 3.89 10.78 -11.10
N ASP A 148 3.52 9.51 -11.11
CA ASP A 148 2.14 9.08 -11.34
C ASP A 148 1.31 9.34 -10.08
N ILE A 149 0.21 10.07 -10.21
CA ILE A 149 -0.62 10.54 -9.11
C ILE A 149 -2.03 10.02 -9.27
N ASP A 150 -2.59 9.51 -8.17
CA ASP A 150 -3.97 9.06 -8.08
C ASP A 150 -4.70 9.85 -6.97
N LEU A 151 -5.64 10.72 -7.34
CA LEU A 151 -6.51 11.41 -6.38
C LEU A 151 -7.79 10.60 -6.19
N SER A 152 -8.00 10.10 -4.97
CA SER A 152 -9.16 9.27 -4.64
C SER A 152 -10.12 9.97 -3.70
N LEU A 153 -11.40 10.00 -4.08
CA LEU A 153 -12.51 10.30 -3.16
C LEU A 153 -12.87 9.03 -2.40
N CYS A 154 -12.66 9.02 -1.09
CA CYS A 154 -12.91 7.83 -0.28
C CYS A 154 -13.89 8.07 0.85
N SER A 155 -14.61 7.00 1.22
CA SER A 155 -15.24 6.91 2.54
C SER A 155 -14.13 6.98 3.61
N PRO A 156 -14.11 8.03 4.45
CA PRO A 156 -12.93 8.49 5.18
C PRO A 156 -12.19 7.49 6.08
N ALA A 157 -12.92 6.61 6.77
CA ALA A 157 -12.38 6.05 8.00
C ALA A 157 -11.35 4.95 7.76
N LEU A 158 -11.60 4.05 6.81
CA LEU A 158 -10.85 2.79 6.74
C LEU A 158 -9.50 2.94 6.04
N THR A 159 -9.39 3.83 5.04
CA THR A 159 -8.14 4.00 4.29
C THR A 159 -7.05 4.63 5.15
N GLU A 160 -7.38 5.66 5.94
CA GLU A 160 -6.42 6.25 6.89
C GLU A 160 -5.97 5.23 7.94
N ILE A 161 -6.90 4.44 8.46
CA ILE A 161 -6.60 3.38 9.42
C ILE A 161 -5.65 2.35 8.79
N ALA A 162 -5.93 1.90 7.56
CA ALA A 162 -5.07 0.98 6.83
C ALA A 162 -3.66 1.57 6.61
N ILE A 163 -3.57 2.82 6.14
CA ILE A 163 -2.29 3.52 5.95
C ILE A 163 -1.51 3.59 7.26
N GLN A 164 -2.15 4.04 8.34
CA GLN A 164 -1.52 4.17 9.65
C GLN A 164 -1.07 2.81 10.21
N SER A 165 -1.86 1.76 10.01
CA SER A 165 -1.53 0.42 10.48
C SER A 165 -0.24 -0.12 9.88
N VAL A 166 0.01 0.14 8.59
CA VAL A 166 1.26 -0.25 7.91
C VAL A 166 2.39 0.71 8.29
N LYS A 167 2.12 2.02 8.25
CA LYS A 167 3.12 3.08 8.52
C LYS A 167 3.77 2.98 9.90
N GLN A 168 3.01 2.53 10.90
CA GLN A 168 3.48 2.42 12.29
C GLN A 168 4.24 1.14 12.59
N GLN A 169 4.41 0.24 11.61
CA GLN A 169 5.19 -0.97 11.82
C GLN A 169 6.69 -0.65 12.01
N PRO A 170 7.42 -1.49 12.78
CA PRO A 170 8.86 -1.35 12.93
C PRO A 170 9.60 -1.34 11.57
N PRO A 171 10.79 -0.69 11.49
CA PRO A 171 11.54 -0.60 10.24
C PRO A 171 11.77 -1.94 9.52
N HIS A 172 12.14 -2.99 10.25
CA HIS A 172 12.38 -4.33 9.67
C HIS A 172 11.12 -4.96 9.05
N VAL A 173 9.92 -4.65 9.58
CA VAL A 173 8.65 -5.09 8.98
C VAL A 173 8.41 -4.35 7.67
N ASN A 174 8.67 -3.04 7.63
CA ASN A 174 8.54 -2.25 6.40
C ASN A 174 9.55 -2.71 5.34
N ASP A 175 10.74 -3.13 5.74
CA ASP A 175 11.73 -3.72 4.83
C ASP A 175 11.24 -5.04 4.24
N LEU A 176 10.58 -5.89 5.04
CA LEU A 176 9.91 -7.08 4.54
C LEU A 176 8.78 -6.71 3.56
N CYS A 177 7.94 -5.73 3.88
CA CYS A 177 6.90 -5.25 2.96
C CYS A 177 7.48 -4.79 1.60
N ARG A 178 8.62 -4.07 1.61
CA ARG A 178 9.29 -3.66 0.36
C ARG A 178 9.81 -4.86 -0.42
N LEU A 179 10.50 -5.78 0.26
CA LEU A 179 11.07 -6.99 -0.35
C LEU A 179 9.98 -7.85 -1.00
N THR A 180 8.85 -8.05 -0.31
CA THR A 180 7.75 -8.88 -0.81
C THR A 180 7.01 -8.24 -1.97
N LYS A 181 6.85 -6.91 -1.99
CA LYS A 181 6.31 -6.16 -3.14
C LYS A 181 7.21 -6.28 -4.37
N LEU A 182 8.52 -6.18 -4.19
CA LEU A 182 9.46 -6.38 -5.28
C LEU A 182 9.42 -7.82 -5.79
N TRP A 183 9.45 -8.78 -4.89
CA TRP A 183 9.34 -10.19 -5.26
C TRP A 183 8.05 -10.43 -6.05
N GLN A 184 6.92 -9.88 -5.59
CA GLN A 184 5.65 -9.98 -6.28
C GLN A 184 5.70 -9.40 -7.69
N SER A 185 6.36 -8.26 -7.91
CA SER A 185 6.43 -7.65 -9.25
C SER A 185 7.23 -8.48 -10.26
N GLY A 186 8.11 -9.37 -9.77
CA GLY A 186 8.87 -10.31 -10.60
C GLY A 186 8.22 -11.67 -10.78
N VAL A 187 7.13 -11.98 -10.08
CA VAL A 187 6.48 -13.30 -10.12
C VAL A 187 5.20 -13.23 -10.96
N PRO A 188 5.08 -14.01 -12.06
CA PRO A 188 3.84 -14.12 -12.79
C PRO A 188 2.85 -15.00 -12.01
N TYR A 189 1.61 -14.51 -11.82
CA TYR A 189 0.53 -15.28 -11.22
C TYR A 189 -0.49 -15.67 -12.29
N SER A 190 -0.85 -16.95 -12.34
CA SER A 190 -1.99 -17.44 -13.14
C SER A 190 -3.28 -17.21 -12.34
N GLY A 191 -3.76 -15.98 -12.29
CA GLY A 191 -5.00 -15.65 -11.59
C GLY A 191 -5.11 -14.19 -11.21
N TRP A 192 -6.34 -13.77 -10.86
CA TRP A 192 -6.60 -12.46 -10.31
C TRP A 192 -6.55 -12.51 -8.78
N LEU A 193 -5.67 -11.71 -8.19
CA LEU A 193 -5.54 -11.57 -6.74
C LEU A 193 -5.98 -10.16 -6.35
N ASP A 194 -7.12 -10.06 -5.68
CA ASP A 194 -7.63 -8.78 -5.18
C ASP A 194 -6.76 -8.27 -4.02
N GLY A 195 -6.63 -6.95 -3.90
CA GLY A 195 -5.83 -6.28 -2.87
C GLY A 195 -4.36 -6.01 -3.24
N ARG A 196 -3.86 -6.53 -4.38
CA ARG A 196 -2.54 -6.24 -4.96
C ARG A 196 -1.41 -6.20 -3.90
N SER A 197 -0.64 -5.11 -3.86
CA SER A 197 0.48 -4.93 -2.93
C SER A 197 0.06 -4.82 -1.46
N PHE A 198 -1.14 -4.32 -1.17
CA PHE A 198 -1.61 -4.17 0.21
C PHE A 198 -1.82 -5.52 0.89
N LEU A 199 -2.28 -6.53 0.14
CA LEU A 199 -2.39 -7.89 0.65
C LEU A 199 -1.03 -8.44 1.12
N PHE A 200 0.02 -8.24 0.33
CA PHE A 200 1.36 -8.69 0.69
C PHE A 200 1.96 -7.88 1.85
N GLU A 201 1.62 -6.60 1.98
CA GLU A 201 1.95 -5.80 3.17
C GLU A 201 1.30 -6.40 4.43
N CYS A 202 0.00 -6.71 4.38
CA CYS A 202 -0.71 -7.38 5.47
C CYS A 202 -0.10 -8.74 5.81
N LEU A 203 0.21 -9.56 4.80
CA LEU A 203 0.83 -10.87 5.01
C LEU A 203 2.23 -10.77 5.60
N SER A 204 2.99 -9.74 5.22
CA SER A 204 4.32 -9.44 5.79
C SER A 204 4.20 -9.10 7.28
N ILE A 205 3.25 -8.24 7.65
CA ILE A 205 2.97 -7.88 9.05
C ILE A 205 2.55 -9.09 9.87
N TYR A 206 1.67 -9.92 9.31
CA TYR A 206 1.26 -11.18 9.95
C TYR A 206 2.47 -12.10 10.16
N THR A 207 3.26 -12.33 9.12
CA THR A 207 4.44 -13.20 9.19
C THR A 207 5.40 -12.80 10.31
N VAL A 208 5.73 -11.52 10.42
CA VAL A 208 6.67 -11.05 11.46
C VAL A 208 6.11 -11.25 12.88
N ARG A 209 4.79 -11.16 13.06
CA ARG A 209 4.15 -11.36 14.37
C ARG A 209 4.15 -12.81 14.83
N GLU A 210 4.18 -13.76 13.89
CA GLU A 210 4.12 -15.19 14.20
C GLU A 210 5.51 -15.83 14.37
N ILE A 211 6.57 -15.19 13.89
CA ILE A 211 7.93 -15.73 14.00
C ILE A 211 8.63 -15.32 15.31
N PRO A 212 9.50 -16.17 15.88
CA PRO A 212 10.29 -15.82 17.06
C PRO A 212 11.15 -14.56 16.87
N ASN A 213 11.46 -13.86 17.95
CA ASN A 213 12.34 -12.69 17.98
C ASN A 213 11.90 -11.53 17.05
N ASP A 214 10.60 -11.37 16.83
CA ASP A 214 10.00 -10.30 16.04
C ASP A 214 10.56 -10.19 14.61
N GLY A 215 11.03 -11.29 14.01
CA GLY A 215 11.39 -11.30 12.59
C GLY A 215 12.52 -10.37 12.16
N ARG A 216 13.46 -10.06 13.07
CA ARG A 216 14.59 -9.18 12.76
C ARG A 216 15.57 -9.77 11.75
N ASP A 217 15.59 -11.09 11.59
CA ASP A 217 16.31 -11.72 10.48
C ASP A 217 15.44 -11.70 9.23
N ILE A 218 15.77 -10.79 8.30
CA ILE A 218 14.97 -10.59 7.11
C ILE A 218 14.93 -11.83 6.20
N VAL A 219 15.94 -12.69 6.23
CA VAL A 219 15.95 -13.92 5.41
C VAL A 219 14.96 -14.92 5.98
N GLU A 220 14.99 -15.11 7.29
CA GLU A 220 14.04 -15.96 8.01
C GLU A 220 12.61 -15.45 7.83
N ALA A 221 12.41 -14.14 7.99
CA ALA A 221 11.12 -13.50 7.81
C ALA A 221 10.59 -13.65 6.37
N PHE A 222 11.47 -13.50 5.36
CA PHE A 222 11.08 -13.68 3.97
C PHE A 222 10.78 -15.15 3.62
N CYS A 223 11.57 -16.11 4.10
CA CYS A 223 11.26 -17.54 3.96
C CYS A 223 9.91 -17.88 4.58
N SER A 224 9.65 -17.41 5.80
CA SER A 224 8.38 -17.62 6.51
C SER A 224 7.20 -16.97 5.76
N PHE A 225 7.43 -15.80 5.16
CA PHE A 225 6.43 -15.15 4.31
C PHE A 225 6.10 -16.02 3.08
N LEU A 226 7.11 -16.61 2.42
CA LEU A 226 6.87 -17.50 1.28
C LEU A 226 6.11 -18.77 1.68
N GLU A 227 6.40 -19.32 2.87
CA GLU A 227 5.61 -20.43 3.42
C GLU A 227 4.14 -20.05 3.64
N ASN A 228 3.89 -18.83 4.13
CA ASN A 228 2.55 -18.27 4.26
C ASN A 228 1.87 -18.05 2.90
N VAL A 229 2.60 -17.64 1.86
CA VAL A 229 2.06 -17.56 0.49
C VAL A 229 1.68 -18.94 -0.05
N ILE A 230 2.48 -19.98 0.21
CA ILE A 230 2.15 -21.35 -0.20
C ILE A 230 0.85 -21.82 0.45
N LYS A 231 0.66 -21.49 1.73
CA LYS A 231 -0.53 -21.85 2.52
C LYS A 231 -1.63 -20.80 2.47
N PHE A 232 -1.59 -19.85 1.53
CA PHE A 232 -2.45 -18.67 1.54
C PHE A 232 -3.95 -18.99 1.67
N ARG A 233 -4.40 -20.10 1.07
CA ARG A 233 -5.81 -20.55 1.12
C ARG A 233 -6.26 -21.04 2.51
N GLU A 234 -5.32 -21.39 3.37
CA GLU A 234 -5.57 -21.89 4.72
C GLU A 234 -5.48 -20.78 5.77
N LEU A 235 -4.93 -19.61 5.40
CA LEU A 235 -4.72 -18.51 6.32
C LEU A 235 -6.00 -17.72 6.57
N THR A 236 -6.29 -17.51 7.86
CA THR A 236 -7.30 -16.54 8.31
C THR A 236 -6.59 -15.48 9.14
N VAL A 237 -6.39 -14.29 8.56
CA VAL A 237 -5.63 -13.21 9.18
C VAL A 237 -6.54 -12.03 9.48
N ALA A 238 -6.54 -11.57 10.73
CA ALA A 238 -7.26 -10.39 11.17
C ALA A 238 -6.39 -9.50 12.06
N PHE A 239 -6.63 -8.18 12.00
CA PHE A 239 -5.93 -7.19 12.80
C PHE A 239 -6.90 -6.39 13.69
N PRO A 240 -7.62 -7.02 14.64
CA PRO A 240 -8.68 -6.36 15.40
C PRO A 240 -8.18 -5.10 16.12
N LYS A 241 -6.98 -5.17 16.72
CA LYS A 241 -6.35 -4.04 17.44
C LYS A 241 -6.24 -2.75 16.60
N VAL A 242 -6.15 -2.86 15.27
CA VAL A 242 -6.08 -1.72 14.36
C VAL A 242 -7.40 -0.94 14.36
N TYR A 243 -8.53 -1.66 14.41
CA TYR A 243 -9.87 -1.08 14.36
C TYR A 243 -10.41 -0.76 15.75
N GLU A 244 -10.03 -1.53 16.76
CA GLU A 244 -10.56 -1.39 18.13
C GLU A 244 -10.36 0.01 18.72
N LYS A 245 -9.27 0.68 18.32
CA LYS A 245 -8.99 2.07 18.70
C LYS A 245 -10.03 3.07 18.20
N TYR A 246 -10.69 2.78 17.07
CA TYR A 246 -11.57 3.71 16.36
C TYR A 246 -13.04 3.38 16.53
N ILE A 247 -13.39 2.09 16.58
CA ILE A 247 -14.79 1.63 16.59
C ILE A 247 -15.14 0.78 17.82
N GLY A 248 -14.22 0.63 18.78
CA GLY A 248 -14.42 -0.20 19.96
C GLY A 248 -14.16 -1.69 19.70
N LYS A 249 -14.37 -2.54 20.72
CA LYS A 249 -14.08 -3.98 20.65
C LYS A 249 -14.80 -4.63 19.47
N VAL A 250 -14.05 -5.24 18.56
CA VAL A 250 -14.60 -5.93 17.40
C VAL A 250 -14.66 -7.42 17.71
N ASP A 251 -15.85 -8.00 17.75
CA ASP A 251 -16.00 -9.44 17.87
C ASP A 251 -15.71 -10.09 16.52
N VAL A 252 -14.53 -10.72 16.41
CA VAL A 252 -14.12 -11.44 15.20
C VAL A 252 -14.70 -12.86 15.27
N GLN A 253 -16.01 -12.98 15.47
CA GLN A 253 -16.73 -14.26 15.39
C GLN A 253 -17.28 -14.44 13.98
N GLY A 254 -16.51 -15.12 13.15
CA GLY A 254 -16.83 -15.47 11.77
C GLY A 254 -15.60 -16.00 11.04
N PRO A 255 -15.74 -16.66 9.88
CA PRO A 255 -14.60 -16.88 8.99
C PRO A 255 -14.01 -15.50 8.69
N GLY A 256 -12.80 -15.22 9.18
CA GLY A 256 -12.29 -13.86 9.34
C GLY A 256 -12.52 -12.98 8.10
N LEU A 257 -13.04 -11.76 8.32
CA LEU A 257 -12.94 -10.66 7.36
C LEU A 257 -11.45 -10.45 7.00
N PHE A 258 -10.97 -10.42 5.76
CA PHE A 258 -11.48 -10.65 4.41
C PHE A 258 -10.25 -10.95 3.57
N PHE A 259 -10.02 -12.19 3.14
CA PHE A 259 -9.28 -12.57 1.92
C PHE A 259 -9.57 -14.05 1.63
N ASN A 260 -10.79 -14.36 1.19
CA ASN A 260 -11.00 -15.58 0.41
C ASN A 260 -11.18 -15.15 -1.06
N PRO A 261 -10.09 -14.90 -1.80
CA PRO A 261 -10.17 -14.35 -3.15
C PRO A 261 -10.86 -15.25 -4.17
N LEU A 262 -11.32 -16.46 -3.79
CA LEU A 262 -11.77 -17.49 -4.72
C LEU A 262 -13.18 -18.04 -4.46
N THR A 263 -13.97 -17.48 -3.54
CA THR A 263 -15.38 -17.90 -3.37
C THR A 263 -16.26 -17.62 -4.60
N HIS A 264 -15.76 -16.88 -5.60
CA HIS A 264 -16.46 -16.60 -6.85
C HIS A 264 -15.97 -17.41 -8.06
N LEU A 265 -14.96 -18.27 -7.92
CA LEU A 265 -14.63 -19.25 -8.96
C LEU A 265 -15.49 -20.49 -8.75
N ARG A 266 -16.76 -20.42 -9.16
CA ARG A 266 -17.49 -21.63 -9.53
C ARG A 266 -16.86 -22.16 -10.83
N THR A 267 -16.21 -23.31 -10.74
CA THR A 267 -15.84 -24.15 -11.88
C THR A 267 -17.05 -24.47 -12.74
#